data_AF-A0AAW2H6C3-F1
#
_entry.id   AF-A0AAW2H6C3-F1
#
_cell.length_a   1.000
_cell.length_b   1.000
_cell.length_c   1.000
_cell.angle_alpha   90.00
_cell.angle_beta   90.00
_cell.angle_gamma   90.00
#
_symmetry.space_group_name_H-M   'P 1'
#
loop_
_entity.id
_entity.type
_entity.pdbx_description
1 polymer ?
#
loop_
_entity_poly.entity_id
_entity_poly.type
_entity_poly.pdbx_seq_one_letter_code
_entity_poly.pdbx_strand_id
1 'polypeptide(L)'
;MHSLQDLSVDEEYKIINSKVEEDPELQIINENRKHAQQTSGNAFYRSSKELYRHPSLHCKALGAGDSNLLSSLVSAMVFLSPVFNFLENMAHRVQENMHKTPVVAKLWDVARYFSDEDGRQFPLQRWDRLDVSVSPLFGNIFYLFEELLKLLHNDLTRRYKFVEDTWEESSSRVRTKSLYAGFSPIVDIFHIKVRHQSDKSSRGRVECLCSLEVDCAKHGVAECLSQMDGRGGAEKDRSTVTKCPHVLTVKLLNAGATSVPEDVFVSSKKYAIRTLVCTTGSKYVVCVKDKGGYTQLGSSVTKLNGSDIPTPLLAFYIATNYDFD
;
A
#
# COMPACT_ATOMS: atom_id res chain seq x y z
N MET A 1 -5.11 -37.31 32.95
CA MET A 1 -5.13 -37.06 31.50
C MET A 1 -6.50 -36.50 31.16
N HIS A 2 -6.60 -35.18 31.02
CA HIS A 2 -7.84 -34.55 30.55
C HIS A 2 -7.91 -34.68 29.02
N SER A 3 -9.07 -35.08 28.52
CA SER A 3 -9.38 -35.18 27.09
C SER A 3 -9.45 -33.79 26.47
N LEU A 4 -8.88 -33.60 25.27
CA LEU A 4 -8.85 -32.35 24.49
C LEU A 4 -10.23 -31.83 24.04
N GLN A 5 -11.32 -32.49 24.42
CA GLN A 5 -12.68 -32.15 23.96
C GLN A 5 -13.41 -31.13 24.85
N ASP A 6 -12.83 -30.75 25.99
CA ASP A 6 -13.44 -29.81 26.96
C ASP A 6 -12.74 -28.43 27.02
N LEU A 7 -11.83 -28.13 26.10
CA LEU A 7 -11.15 -26.84 26.06
C LEU A 7 -11.99 -25.80 25.31
N SER A 8 -12.17 -24.63 25.93
CA SER A 8 -12.70 -23.48 25.21
C SER A 8 -11.70 -22.99 24.15
N VAL A 9 -12.18 -22.31 23.11
CA VAL A 9 -11.36 -21.76 22.02
C VAL A 9 -10.22 -20.88 22.58
N ASP A 10 -10.46 -20.16 23.68
CA ASP A 10 -9.45 -19.32 24.35
C ASP A 10 -8.36 -20.14 25.06
N GLU A 11 -8.70 -21.34 25.54
CA GLU A 11 -7.73 -22.24 26.18
C GLU A 11 -6.90 -23.00 25.14
N GLU A 12 -7.51 -23.41 24.01
CA GLU A 12 -6.75 -23.89 22.85
C GLU A 12 -5.79 -22.81 22.32
N TYR A 13 -6.25 -21.55 22.22
CA TYR A 13 -5.41 -20.44 21.75
C TYR A 13 -4.22 -20.18 22.69
N LYS A 14 -4.42 -20.32 24.01
CA LYS A 14 -3.34 -20.21 25.00
C LYS A 14 -2.34 -21.36 24.92
N ILE A 15 -2.79 -22.60 24.69
CA ILE A 15 -1.90 -23.77 24.59
C ILE A 15 -1.10 -23.75 23.27
N ILE A 16 -1.71 -23.28 22.18
CA ILE A 16 -1.04 -23.11 20.90
C ILE A 16 0.01 -21.99 20.98
N ASN A 17 -0.31 -20.89 21.66
CA ASN A 17 0.61 -19.76 21.80
C ASN A 17 1.65 -19.91 22.92
N SER A 18 1.40 -20.75 23.94
CA SER A 18 2.38 -20.97 25.02
C SER A 18 3.65 -21.67 24.53
N LYS A 19 3.59 -22.39 23.41
CA LYS A 19 4.77 -22.97 22.75
C LYS A 19 5.56 -21.99 21.88
N VAL A 20 4.94 -20.85 21.53
CA VAL A 20 5.60 -19.77 20.77
C VAL A 20 6.36 -18.82 21.72
N GLU A 21 6.01 -18.82 23.01
CA GLU A 21 6.67 -18.01 24.04
C GLU A 21 8.02 -18.57 24.51
N GLU A 22 8.38 -19.81 24.17
CA GLU A 22 9.65 -20.43 24.57
C GLU A 22 10.80 -20.26 23.56
N ASP A 23 10.58 -19.53 22.46
CA ASP A 23 11.68 -19.17 21.56
C ASP A 23 12.51 -18.02 22.18
N PRO A 24 13.79 -18.26 22.53
CA PRO A 24 14.64 -17.26 23.16
C PRO A 24 14.81 -15.99 22.31
N GLU A 25 14.72 -16.10 20.98
CA GLU A 25 14.82 -14.94 20.08
C GLU A 25 13.55 -14.07 20.12
N LEU A 26 12.36 -14.69 20.22
CA LEU A 26 11.10 -13.96 20.41
C LEU A 26 10.98 -13.34 21.80
N GLN A 27 11.55 -13.97 22.84
CA GLN A 27 11.65 -13.38 24.17
C GLN A 27 12.56 -12.15 24.18
N ILE A 28 13.70 -12.16 23.46
CA ILE A 28 14.58 -10.98 23.33
C ILE A 28 13.87 -9.85 22.56
N ILE A 29 13.05 -10.17 21.54
CA ILE A 29 12.23 -9.18 20.83
C ILE A 29 11.13 -8.62 21.75
N ASN A 30 10.53 -9.46 22.60
CA ASN A 30 9.47 -9.08 23.53
C ASN A 30 9.98 -8.33 24.78
N GLU A 31 11.14 -8.66 25.33
CA GLU A 31 11.75 -7.92 26.45
C GLU A 31 12.25 -6.53 26.01
N ASN A 32 12.68 -6.40 24.75
CA ASN A 32 12.93 -5.09 24.12
C ASN A 32 11.64 -4.30 23.79
N ARG A 33 10.43 -4.87 24.03
CA ARG A 33 9.15 -4.11 24.02
C ARG A 33 8.95 -3.27 25.28
N LYS A 34 9.84 -3.32 26.28
CA LYS A 34 9.81 -2.38 27.40
C LYS A 34 10.01 -0.95 26.89
N HIS A 35 8.88 -0.26 26.70
CA HIS A 35 8.71 1.19 26.55
C HIS A 35 9.91 1.92 25.92
N ALA A 36 10.23 1.62 24.66
CA ALA A 36 10.86 2.65 23.85
C ALA A 36 9.85 3.81 23.80
N GLN A 37 10.17 4.95 24.42
CA GLN A 37 9.34 6.15 24.33
C GLN A 37 9.12 6.45 22.85
N GLN A 38 7.88 6.29 22.39
CA GLN A 38 7.52 6.66 21.03
C GLN A 38 7.67 8.17 20.90
N THR A 39 8.38 8.60 19.87
CA THR A 39 8.51 10.02 19.55
C THR A 39 7.32 10.46 18.69
N SER A 40 6.96 11.74 18.71
CA SER A 40 5.86 12.26 17.88
C SER A 40 6.21 12.12 16.39
N GLY A 41 5.37 11.41 15.64
CA GLY A 41 5.57 11.12 14.23
C GLY A 41 5.04 12.22 13.28
N ASN A 42 4.12 13.06 13.72
CA ASN A 42 3.47 14.11 12.91
C ASN A 42 4.46 15.15 12.34
N ALA A 43 5.67 15.24 12.87
CA ALA A 43 6.72 16.07 12.28
C ALA A 43 7.27 15.52 10.96
N PHE A 44 7.15 14.22 10.71
CA PHE A 44 7.68 13.52 9.52
C PHE A 44 6.64 13.36 8.41
N TYR A 45 5.36 13.58 8.73
CA TYR A 45 4.27 13.45 7.79
C TYR A 45 3.23 14.54 8.04
N ARG A 46 2.95 15.33 7.01
CA ARG A 46 1.87 16.31 7.00
C ARG A 46 1.04 16.09 5.75
N SER A 47 -0.26 15.84 5.93
CA SER A 47 -1.21 15.77 4.83
C SER A 47 -1.39 17.17 4.26
N SER A 48 -0.60 17.51 3.25
CA SER A 48 -0.55 18.85 2.65
C SER A 48 -0.22 18.79 1.17
N LYS A 49 -0.32 19.94 0.50
CA LYS A 49 0.05 20.10 -0.92
C LYS A 49 1.47 19.63 -1.22
N GLU A 50 2.38 19.66 -0.25
CA GLU A 50 3.75 19.19 -0.40
C GLU A 50 3.84 17.69 -0.73
N LEU A 51 2.90 16.87 -0.27
CA LEU A 51 2.84 15.43 -0.62
C LEU A 51 2.63 15.20 -2.12
N TYR A 52 2.09 16.19 -2.84
CA TYR A 52 1.75 16.07 -4.26
C TYR A 52 2.77 16.74 -5.18
N ARG A 53 3.86 17.28 -4.62
CA ARG A 53 4.95 17.83 -5.42
C ARG A 53 5.51 16.73 -6.32
N HIS A 54 5.60 17.01 -7.62
CA HIS A 54 6.18 16.05 -8.56
C HIS A 54 7.66 15.82 -8.23
N PRO A 55 8.06 14.58 -7.93
CA PRO A 55 9.45 14.28 -7.63
C PRO A 55 10.27 14.24 -8.92
N SER A 56 11.53 14.66 -8.82
CA SER A 56 12.49 14.54 -9.92
C SER A 56 13.05 13.12 -9.94
N LEU A 57 12.33 12.19 -10.59
CA LEU A 57 12.72 10.80 -10.73
C LEU A 57 13.10 10.46 -12.17
N HIS A 58 14.16 9.69 -12.31
CA HIS A 58 14.66 9.18 -13.58
C HIS A 58 14.21 7.73 -13.77
N CYS A 59 13.60 7.42 -14.93
CA CYS A 59 13.32 6.05 -15.31
C CYS A 59 14.63 5.33 -15.63
N LYS A 60 15.02 4.36 -14.77
CA LYS A 60 16.25 3.58 -14.90
C LYS A 60 15.95 2.07 -14.86
N ALA A 61 16.86 1.27 -15.42
CA ALA A 61 16.72 -0.18 -15.51
C ALA A 61 16.94 -0.84 -14.13
N LEU A 62 16.09 -1.80 -13.77
CA LEU A 62 16.17 -2.49 -12.48
C LEU A 62 17.38 -3.45 -12.40
N GLY A 63 17.94 -3.86 -13.54
CA GLY A 63 19.01 -4.87 -13.63
C GLY A 63 18.51 -6.21 -14.18
N ALA A 64 19.40 -6.99 -14.82
CA ALA A 64 19.03 -8.19 -15.58
C ALA A 64 18.55 -9.39 -14.73
N GLY A 65 18.78 -9.37 -13.41
CA GLY A 65 18.30 -10.39 -12.46
C GLY A 65 17.30 -9.88 -11.42
N ASP A 66 17.06 -8.57 -11.38
CA ASP A 66 16.35 -7.92 -10.27
C ASP A 66 14.89 -7.59 -10.61
N SER A 67 14.42 -7.88 -11.83
CA SER A 67 13.02 -7.66 -12.25
C SER A 67 12.10 -8.76 -11.70
N ASN A 68 11.93 -8.77 -10.38
CA ASN A 68 11.03 -9.66 -9.67
C ASN A 68 9.79 -8.91 -9.18
N LEU A 69 8.89 -9.63 -8.52
CA LEU A 69 7.62 -9.10 -8.04
C LEU A 69 7.80 -7.93 -7.08
N LEU A 70 8.74 -8.06 -6.15
CA LEU A 70 9.00 -7.10 -5.08
C LEU A 70 9.65 -5.82 -5.60
N SER A 71 10.67 -5.94 -6.45
CA SER A 71 11.30 -4.76 -7.06
C SER A 71 10.32 -3.98 -7.92
N SER A 72 9.45 -4.68 -8.65
CA SER A 72 8.42 -4.05 -9.48
C SER A 72 7.43 -3.30 -8.60
N LEU A 73 6.92 -3.94 -7.54
CA LEU A 73 6.00 -3.29 -6.62
C LEU A 73 6.60 -2.06 -5.93
N VAL A 74 7.82 -2.19 -5.37
CA VAL A 74 8.48 -1.11 -4.64
C VAL A 74 8.82 0.05 -5.56
N SER A 75 9.31 -0.25 -6.77
CA SER A 75 9.57 0.79 -7.77
C SER A 75 8.28 1.49 -8.16
N ALA A 76 7.19 0.75 -8.40
CA ALA A 76 5.89 1.36 -8.69
C ALA A 76 5.40 2.30 -7.57
N MET A 77 5.62 1.94 -6.30
CA MET A 77 5.25 2.77 -5.15
C MET A 77 6.13 4.02 -5.01
N VAL A 78 7.44 3.91 -5.23
CA VAL A 78 8.39 5.03 -5.11
C VAL A 78 8.12 6.14 -6.13
N PHE A 79 7.58 5.80 -7.31
CA PHE A 79 7.18 6.80 -8.31
C PHE A 79 5.89 7.56 -7.95
N LEU A 80 5.22 7.20 -6.84
CA LEU A 80 4.04 7.91 -6.36
C LEU A 80 4.47 9.11 -5.50
N SER A 81 4.07 10.32 -5.90
CA SER A 81 4.47 11.55 -5.20
C SER A 81 4.19 11.52 -3.68
N PRO A 82 3.00 11.10 -3.19
CA PRO A 82 2.76 11.01 -1.74
C PRO A 82 3.73 10.08 -1.01
N VAL A 83 4.17 8.99 -1.66
CA VAL A 83 5.12 8.05 -1.08
C VAL A 83 6.53 8.65 -1.09
N PHE A 84 6.99 9.14 -2.26
CA PHE A 84 8.33 9.72 -2.39
C PHE A 84 8.54 10.88 -1.42
N ASN A 85 7.62 11.85 -1.42
CA ASN A 85 7.75 13.06 -0.60
C ASN A 85 7.70 12.74 0.90
N PHE A 86 6.91 11.73 1.31
CA PHE A 86 6.95 11.22 2.67
C PHE A 86 8.32 10.63 3.04
N LEU A 87 8.86 9.74 2.18
CA LEU A 87 10.17 9.12 2.42
C LEU A 87 11.29 10.16 2.46
N GLU A 88 11.26 11.13 1.54
CA GLU A 88 12.22 12.24 1.47
C GLU A 88 12.17 13.09 2.75
N ASN A 89 10.98 13.53 3.17
CA ASN A 89 10.82 14.33 4.39
C ASN A 89 11.29 13.57 5.64
N MET A 90 10.97 12.27 5.73
CA MET A 90 11.44 11.44 6.83
C MET A 90 12.96 11.26 6.80
N ALA A 91 13.55 11.04 5.62
CA ALA A 91 14.99 10.92 5.45
C ALA A 91 15.73 12.21 5.89
N HIS A 92 15.23 13.39 5.51
CA HIS A 92 15.84 14.67 5.90
C HIS A 92 15.78 14.94 7.40
N ARG A 93 14.69 14.55 8.08
CA ARG A 93 14.48 14.85 9.50
C ARG A 93 15.06 13.80 10.45
N VAL A 94 15.35 12.60 9.95
CA VAL A 94 15.69 11.43 10.77
C VAL A 94 17.01 10.79 10.30
N GLN A 95 17.86 11.51 9.56
CA GLN A 95 19.09 10.99 8.91
C GLN A 95 19.89 9.99 9.80
N GLU A 96 20.13 10.35 11.06
CA GLU A 96 20.91 9.51 11.99
C GLU A 96 20.17 8.27 12.49
N ASN A 97 18.83 8.28 12.47
CA ASN A 97 17.96 7.25 13.04
C ASN A 97 17.19 6.44 11.99
N MET A 98 17.39 6.67 10.69
CA MET A 98 16.74 5.93 9.60
C MET A 98 16.96 4.42 9.70
N HIS A 99 18.11 3.98 10.20
CA HIS A 99 18.41 2.57 10.47
C HIS A 99 17.46 1.90 11.47
N LYS A 100 16.75 2.69 12.30
CA LYS A 100 15.74 2.20 13.27
C LYS A 100 14.40 1.92 12.60
N THR A 101 14.21 2.33 11.35
CA THR A 101 13.09 1.98 10.47
C THR A 101 13.62 1.28 9.22
N PRO A 102 14.08 0.02 9.34
CA PRO A 102 14.77 -0.70 8.26
C PRO A 102 13.93 -0.88 6.99
N VAL A 103 12.60 -1.00 7.08
CA VAL A 103 11.74 -1.15 5.89
C VAL A 103 11.66 0.18 5.16
N VAL A 104 11.43 1.26 5.89
CA VAL A 104 11.39 2.62 5.33
C VAL A 104 12.73 3.01 4.72
N ALA A 105 13.83 2.72 5.40
CA ALA A 105 15.19 2.98 4.90
C ALA A 105 15.47 2.25 3.58
N LYS A 106 15.01 1.00 3.45
CA LYS A 106 15.12 0.22 2.22
C LYS A 106 14.29 0.82 1.06
N LEU A 107 13.07 1.30 1.32
CA LEU A 107 12.29 2.03 0.30
C LEU A 107 13.00 3.32 -0.10
N TRP A 108 13.58 4.03 0.87
CA TRP A 108 14.34 5.23 0.60
C TRP A 108 15.59 4.96 -0.25
N ASP A 109 16.29 3.84 -0.05
CA ASP A 109 17.39 3.45 -0.94
C ASP A 109 16.94 3.27 -2.40
N VAL A 110 15.77 2.69 -2.62
CA VAL A 110 15.17 2.58 -3.97
C VAL A 110 14.76 3.95 -4.51
N ALA A 111 14.18 4.82 -3.67
CA ALA A 111 13.88 6.20 -4.04
C ALA A 111 15.11 6.98 -4.48
N ARG A 112 16.21 6.87 -3.71
CA ARG A 112 17.50 7.49 -4.05
C ARG A 112 18.06 6.98 -5.37
N TYR A 113 17.93 5.68 -5.64
CA TYR A 113 18.38 5.11 -6.91
C TYR A 113 17.72 5.81 -8.12
N PHE A 114 16.42 6.09 -8.04
CA PHE A 114 15.69 6.78 -9.11
C PHE A 114 15.87 8.31 -9.08
N SER A 115 16.20 8.93 -7.94
CA SER A 115 16.46 10.37 -7.86
C SER A 115 17.90 10.77 -8.20
N ASP A 116 18.87 9.89 -7.99
CA ASP A 116 20.27 10.14 -8.34
C ASP A 116 20.41 10.22 -9.87
N GLU A 117 21.34 11.00 -10.40
CA GLU A 117 21.69 10.96 -11.83
C GLU A 117 22.73 9.85 -12.12
N ASP A 118 23.45 9.42 -11.09
CA ASP A 118 24.51 8.41 -11.19
C ASP A 118 23.94 7.02 -11.58
N GLY A 119 24.64 6.33 -12.49
CA GLY A 119 24.34 4.95 -12.93
C GLY A 119 24.67 3.87 -11.89
N ARG A 120 24.35 4.12 -10.62
CA ARG A 120 24.52 3.15 -9.52
C ARG A 120 23.73 1.88 -9.84
N GLN A 121 24.12 0.75 -9.23
CA GLN A 121 23.34 -0.49 -9.32
C GLN A 121 22.08 -0.39 -8.48
N PHE A 122 21.03 -1.08 -8.91
CA PHE A 122 19.76 -1.11 -8.20
C PHE A 122 19.93 -1.80 -6.83
N PRO A 123 19.50 -1.19 -5.71
CA PRO A 123 19.92 -1.60 -4.37
C PRO A 123 19.19 -2.84 -3.81
N LEU A 124 18.48 -3.63 -4.64
CA LEU A 124 17.59 -4.68 -4.13
C LEU A 124 18.28 -5.93 -3.58
N GLN A 125 19.58 -6.14 -3.85
CA GLN A 125 20.39 -7.20 -3.21
C GLN A 125 20.39 -7.13 -1.68
N ARG A 126 19.89 -6.03 -1.09
CA ARG A 126 19.76 -5.82 0.37
C ARG A 126 18.35 -6.11 0.92
N TRP A 127 17.42 -6.52 0.07
CA TRP A 127 16.03 -6.79 0.46
C TRP A 127 15.77 -8.25 0.86
N ASP A 128 16.69 -9.18 0.56
CA ASP A 128 16.56 -10.64 0.83
C ASP A 128 16.22 -11.01 2.29
N ARG A 129 16.45 -10.08 3.24
CA ARG A 129 16.14 -10.21 4.68
C ARG A 129 14.84 -9.55 5.14
N LEU A 130 14.01 -9.04 4.24
CA LEU A 130 12.62 -8.84 4.59
C LEU A 130 12.03 -10.26 4.67
N ASP A 131 11.59 -10.72 5.84
CA ASP A 131 10.90 -12.02 6.10
C ASP A 131 9.67 -12.30 5.20
N VAL A 132 9.43 -11.40 4.24
CA VAL A 132 8.57 -11.47 3.07
C VAL A 132 8.98 -12.59 2.10
N SER A 133 10.09 -13.30 2.32
CA SER A 133 10.59 -14.33 1.39
C SER A 133 10.18 -15.77 1.72
N VAL A 134 9.43 -16.04 2.80
CA VAL A 134 9.24 -17.43 3.29
C VAL A 134 7.83 -18.01 3.10
N SER A 135 6.84 -17.24 2.60
CA SER A 135 5.50 -17.80 2.34
C SER A 135 5.29 -18.22 0.87
N PRO A 136 4.81 -19.45 0.59
CA PRO A 136 4.40 -19.84 -0.77
C PRO A 136 3.28 -18.98 -1.37
N LEU A 137 2.65 -18.10 -0.58
CA LEU A 137 1.68 -17.10 -1.03
C LEU A 137 2.31 -15.89 -1.75
N PHE A 138 3.65 -15.71 -1.68
CA PHE A 138 4.36 -14.59 -2.31
C PHE A 138 4.47 -14.68 -3.84
N GLY A 139 3.88 -15.69 -4.47
CA GLY A 139 3.64 -15.71 -5.91
C GLY A 139 2.53 -14.74 -6.36
N ASN A 140 1.77 -14.15 -5.43
CA ASN A 140 0.65 -13.26 -5.73
C ASN A 140 0.94 -11.82 -5.28
N ILE A 141 0.96 -10.91 -6.26
CA ILE A 141 1.26 -9.48 -6.08
C ILE A 141 0.38 -8.78 -5.05
N PHE A 142 -0.87 -9.22 -4.90
CA PHE A 142 -1.85 -8.59 -4.01
C PHE A 142 -1.51 -8.81 -2.55
N TYR A 143 -1.16 -10.05 -2.18
CA TYR A 143 -0.70 -10.36 -0.83
C TYR A 143 0.63 -9.71 -0.52
N LEU A 144 1.55 -9.68 -1.49
CA LEU A 144 2.83 -8.99 -1.33
C LEU A 144 2.63 -7.49 -1.04
N PHE A 145 1.71 -6.84 -1.74
CA PHE A 145 1.37 -5.43 -1.50
C PHE A 145 0.81 -5.21 -0.10
N GLU A 146 -0.16 -6.01 0.32
CA GLU A 146 -0.76 -5.92 1.65
C GLU A 146 0.25 -6.13 2.78
N GLU A 147 1.13 -7.13 2.65
CA GLU A 147 2.19 -7.39 3.63
C GLU A 147 3.26 -6.29 3.63
N LEU A 148 3.63 -5.73 2.47
CA LEU A 148 4.56 -4.60 2.40
C LEU A 148 4.00 -3.37 3.13
N LEU A 149 2.72 -3.03 2.92
CA LEU A 149 2.06 -1.93 3.64
C LEU A 149 2.01 -2.19 5.15
N LYS A 150 1.72 -3.42 5.56
CA LYS A 150 1.68 -3.82 6.97
C LYS A 150 3.06 -3.73 7.62
N LEU A 151 4.11 -4.15 6.93
CA LEU A 151 5.49 -4.05 7.40
C LEU A 151 5.92 -2.59 7.55
N LEU A 152 5.60 -1.75 6.57
CA LEU A 152 5.83 -0.31 6.64
C LEU A 152 5.07 0.33 7.82
N HIS A 153 3.80 -0.02 7.99
CA HIS A 153 3.00 0.46 9.11
C HIS A 153 3.63 0.09 10.45
N ASN A 154 3.95 -1.20 10.65
CA ASN A 154 4.55 -1.69 11.88
C ASN A 154 5.92 -1.05 12.15
N ASP A 155 6.74 -0.87 11.11
CA ASP A 155 8.06 -0.27 11.25
C ASP A 155 7.97 1.18 11.74
N LEU A 156 6.98 1.93 11.22
CA LEU A 156 6.69 3.31 11.62
C LEU A 156 6.09 3.39 13.03
N THR A 157 5.03 2.62 13.31
CA THR A 157 4.31 2.71 14.60
C THR A 157 5.08 2.10 15.76
N ARG A 158 6.07 1.24 15.50
CA ARG A 158 6.99 0.75 16.54
C ARG A 158 7.78 1.88 17.21
N ARG A 159 8.09 2.96 16.48
CA ARG A 159 8.98 4.04 16.95
C ARG A 159 8.29 5.38 17.09
N TYR A 160 7.26 5.62 16.28
CA TYR A 160 6.61 6.90 16.19
C TYR A 160 5.13 6.77 16.52
N LYS A 161 4.63 7.72 17.29
CA LYS A 161 3.19 7.88 17.51
C LYS A 161 2.69 8.92 16.51
N PHE A 162 1.85 8.48 15.58
CA PHE A 162 1.13 9.38 14.68
C PHE A 162 -0.28 9.60 15.21
N VAL A 163 -0.75 10.84 15.12
CA VAL A 163 -2.14 11.21 15.36
C VAL A 163 -2.69 11.75 14.04
N GLU A 164 -3.89 11.35 13.64
CA GLU A 164 -4.55 11.93 12.46
C GLU A 164 -5.14 13.28 12.90
N ASP A 165 -4.72 14.39 12.27
CA ASP A 165 -5.09 15.75 12.70
C ASP A 165 -6.61 16.03 12.62
N THR A 166 -7.38 15.16 11.94
CA THR A 166 -8.85 15.26 11.77
C THR A 166 -9.61 14.00 12.18
N TRP A 167 -9.01 13.05 12.89
CA TRP A 167 -9.76 11.92 13.46
C TRP A 167 -10.42 12.36 14.76
N GLU A 168 -11.42 13.24 14.65
CA GLU A 168 -12.54 13.10 15.56
C GLU A 168 -13.11 11.71 15.29
N GLU A 169 -12.80 10.75 16.16
CA GLU A 169 -13.68 9.61 16.35
C GLU A 169 -15.02 10.21 16.77
N SER A 170 -15.82 10.66 15.80
CA SER A 170 -17.21 10.91 16.00
C SER A 170 -17.72 9.68 16.71
N SER A 171 -18.13 9.89 17.96
CA SER A 171 -18.45 8.93 19.01
C SER A 171 -19.68 8.08 18.67
N SER A 172 -19.72 7.57 17.44
CA SER A 172 -20.78 6.79 16.86
C SER A 172 -20.42 5.33 17.04
N ARG A 173 -21.40 4.56 17.52
CA ARG A 173 -21.35 3.12 17.80
C ARG A 173 -21.22 2.27 16.52
N VAL A 174 -20.40 2.70 15.57
CA VAL A 174 -20.15 2.05 14.29
C VAL A 174 -18.95 1.14 14.46
N ARG A 175 -19.14 -0.17 14.23
CA ARG A 175 -18.04 -1.13 14.25
C ARG A 175 -17.18 -0.89 13.00
N THR A 176 -16.04 -0.24 13.19
CA THR A 176 -15.01 -0.11 12.16
C THR A 176 -14.09 -1.33 12.22
N LYS A 177 -13.98 -2.06 11.11
CA LYS A 177 -12.94 -3.08 10.95
C LYS A 177 -11.69 -2.40 10.41
N SER A 178 -10.79 -1.98 11.29
CA SER A 178 -9.49 -1.43 10.88
C SER A 178 -8.58 -2.56 10.37
N LEU A 179 -7.75 -2.27 9.36
CA LEU A 179 -6.73 -3.22 8.88
C LEU A 179 -5.54 -3.29 9.83
N TYR A 180 -5.17 -2.16 10.42
CA TYR A 180 -4.04 -2.03 11.33
C TYR A 180 -4.49 -1.45 12.68
N ALA A 181 -3.71 -1.73 13.72
CA ALA A 181 -3.91 -1.15 15.05
C ALA A 181 -3.22 0.23 15.11
N GLY A 182 -4.01 1.30 15.01
CA GLY A 182 -3.51 2.68 15.08
C GLY A 182 -3.33 3.36 13.72
N PHE A 183 -2.89 4.62 13.76
CA PHE A 183 -2.69 5.46 12.60
C PHE A 183 -1.22 5.52 12.20
N SER A 184 -0.97 5.62 10.89
CA SER A 184 0.34 5.92 10.33
C SER A 184 0.18 6.57 8.94
N PRO A 185 1.24 7.18 8.39
CA PRO A 185 1.23 7.69 7.02
C PRO A 185 0.78 6.67 5.98
N ILE A 186 1.04 5.38 6.20
CA ILE A 186 0.59 4.31 5.29
C ILE A 186 -0.94 4.19 5.26
N VAL A 187 -1.58 4.31 6.43
CA VAL A 187 -3.04 4.32 6.52
C VAL A 187 -3.62 5.53 5.80
N ASP A 188 -3.00 6.70 5.94
CA ASP A 188 -3.51 7.90 5.28
C ASP A 188 -3.32 7.86 3.75
N ILE A 189 -2.14 7.42 3.31
CA ILE A 189 -1.78 7.39 1.89
C ILE A 189 -2.61 6.37 1.11
N PHE A 190 -2.81 5.15 1.65
CA PHE A 190 -3.35 4.03 0.86
C PHE A 190 -4.74 3.55 1.29
N HIS A 191 -5.23 3.84 2.49
CA HIS A 191 -6.48 3.22 2.94
C HIS A 191 -7.73 4.00 2.52
N ILE A 192 -8.65 3.29 1.89
CA ILE A 192 -10.01 3.72 1.61
C ILE A 192 -10.95 3.19 2.71
N LYS A 193 -11.91 4.00 3.17
CA LYS A 193 -12.95 3.57 4.11
C LYS A 193 -14.27 3.42 3.37
N VAL A 194 -14.83 2.21 3.33
CA VAL A 194 -16.11 1.91 2.69
C VAL A 194 -17.14 1.58 3.76
N ARG A 195 -18.29 2.26 3.71
CA ARG A 195 -19.43 1.99 4.57
C ARG A 195 -20.43 1.13 3.80
N HIS A 196 -20.66 -0.06 4.33
CA HIS A 196 -21.67 -1.00 3.85
C HIS A 196 -22.97 -0.78 4.63
N GLN A 197 -24.04 -0.37 3.96
CA GLN A 197 -25.37 -0.27 4.55
C GLN A 197 -26.17 -1.54 4.23
N SER A 198 -26.76 -2.13 5.27
CA SER A 198 -27.71 -3.23 5.15
C SER A 198 -29.10 -2.71 5.49
N ASP A 199 -30.10 -3.04 4.67
CA ASP A 199 -31.52 -2.66 4.85
C ASP A 199 -32.09 -2.98 6.25
N LYS A 200 -31.49 -3.96 6.95
CA LYS A 200 -31.99 -4.47 8.23
C LYS A 200 -31.34 -3.84 9.46
N SER A 201 -30.32 -3.00 9.31
CA SER A 201 -29.66 -2.38 10.47
C SER A 201 -29.31 -0.92 10.23
N SER A 202 -29.73 -0.05 11.16
CA SER A 202 -29.29 1.36 11.23
C SER A 202 -27.80 1.51 11.56
N ARG A 203 -27.09 0.41 11.83
CA ARG A 203 -25.65 0.37 12.10
C ARG A 203 -24.92 -0.20 10.89
N GLY A 204 -24.54 0.66 9.95
CA GLY A 204 -23.66 0.27 8.85
C GLY A 204 -22.31 -0.26 9.36
N ARG A 205 -21.66 -1.14 8.59
CA ARG A 205 -20.29 -1.59 8.86
C ARG A 205 -19.32 -0.72 8.07
N VAL A 206 -18.27 -0.21 8.72
CA VAL A 206 -17.17 0.46 8.01
C VAL A 206 -16.01 -0.51 7.88
N GLU A 207 -15.52 -0.65 6.66
CA GLU A 207 -14.38 -1.47 6.31
C GLU A 207 -13.27 -0.60 5.75
N CYS A 208 -12.06 -0.77 6.28
CA CYS A 208 -10.86 -0.20 5.69
C CYS A 208 -10.29 -1.19 4.68
N LEU A 209 -9.97 -0.71 3.47
CA LEU A 209 -9.32 -1.47 2.41
C LEU A 209 -8.06 -0.72 1.97
N CYS A 210 -7.02 -1.43 1.52
CA CYS A 210 -5.83 -0.82 0.91
C CYS A 210 -5.90 -0.79 -0.63
N SER A 211 -6.92 -1.44 -1.20
CA SER A 211 -7.13 -1.56 -2.64
C SER A 211 -8.59 -1.91 -2.95
N LEU A 212 -9.01 -1.62 -4.17
CA LEU A 212 -10.27 -2.06 -4.75
C LEU A 212 -10.00 -3.13 -5.79
N GLU A 213 -11.00 -3.95 -6.10
CA GLU A 213 -10.88 -5.03 -7.07
C GLU A 213 -11.84 -4.83 -8.23
N VAL A 214 -11.36 -5.02 -9.45
CA VAL A 214 -12.16 -4.97 -10.67
C VAL A 214 -11.86 -6.19 -11.52
N ASP A 215 -12.92 -6.94 -11.87
CA ASP A 215 -12.88 -7.98 -12.89
C ASP A 215 -13.06 -7.35 -14.28
N CYS A 216 -11.94 -7.08 -14.94
CA CYS A 216 -11.89 -6.40 -16.23
C CYS A 216 -12.56 -7.18 -17.37
N ALA A 217 -12.78 -8.49 -17.20
CA ALA A 217 -13.53 -9.29 -18.17
C ALA A 217 -15.04 -9.02 -18.12
N LYS A 218 -15.55 -8.45 -17.02
CA LYS A 218 -16.97 -8.19 -16.80
C LYS A 218 -17.34 -6.71 -16.85
N HIS A 219 -16.44 -5.86 -16.37
CA HIS A 219 -16.73 -4.45 -16.16
C HIS A 219 -15.58 -3.54 -16.61
N GLY A 220 -15.92 -2.37 -17.13
CA GLY A 220 -14.94 -1.31 -17.34
C GLY A 220 -14.45 -0.75 -16.01
N VAL A 221 -13.13 -0.54 -15.88
CA VAL A 221 -12.52 -0.02 -14.63
C VAL A 221 -13.15 1.29 -14.17
N ALA A 222 -13.29 2.26 -15.07
CA ALA A 222 -13.87 3.57 -14.73
C ALA A 222 -15.34 3.46 -14.30
N GLU A 223 -16.11 2.61 -14.96
CA GLU A 223 -17.53 2.37 -14.63
C GLU A 223 -17.67 1.74 -13.26
N CYS A 224 -16.93 0.65 -12.98
CA CYS A 224 -16.96 -0.05 -11.70
C CYS A 224 -16.61 0.87 -10.52
N LEU A 225 -15.56 1.70 -10.68
CA LEU A 225 -15.13 2.63 -9.65
C LEU A 225 -16.15 3.76 -9.41
N SER A 226 -16.79 4.27 -10.46
CA SER A 226 -17.80 5.33 -10.36
C SER A 226 -19.10 4.89 -9.67
N GLN A 227 -19.41 3.58 -9.68
CA GLN A 227 -20.62 3.04 -9.07
C GLN A 227 -20.55 2.94 -7.54
N MET A 228 -19.36 3.10 -6.93
CA MET A 228 -19.16 3.03 -5.49
C MET A 228 -19.72 4.24 -4.69
N ASP A 229 -20.41 5.15 -5.38
CA ASP A 229 -20.98 6.37 -4.82
C ASP A 229 -22.40 6.17 -4.25
N GLY A 230 -22.87 4.93 -4.20
CA GLY A 230 -24.19 4.55 -3.68
C GLY A 230 -25.37 5.01 -4.55
N ARG A 231 -25.11 5.63 -5.71
CA ARG A 231 -26.15 6.17 -6.62
C ARG A 231 -26.65 5.17 -7.68
N GLY A 232 -25.98 4.03 -7.88
CA GLY A 232 -26.26 3.12 -9.01
C GLY A 232 -26.69 1.69 -8.65
N GLY A 233 -26.70 1.31 -7.37
CA GLY A 233 -27.02 -0.06 -6.95
C GLY A 233 -28.49 -0.30 -6.64
N ALA A 234 -29.00 -1.49 -6.96
CA ALA A 234 -30.26 -2.00 -6.40
C ALA A 234 -30.23 -1.86 -4.87
N GLU A 235 -31.36 -1.51 -4.26
CA GLU A 235 -31.47 -1.03 -2.86
C GLU A 235 -30.79 -1.91 -1.79
N LYS A 236 -30.53 -3.20 -2.07
CA LYS A 236 -30.15 -4.20 -1.06
C LYS A 236 -28.71 -4.17 -0.54
N ASP A 237 -27.76 -3.57 -1.25
CA ASP A 237 -26.35 -3.51 -0.80
C ASP A 237 -25.67 -2.21 -1.25
N ARG A 238 -25.97 -1.10 -0.56
CA ARG A 238 -25.33 0.19 -0.83
C ARG A 238 -24.00 0.32 -0.09
N SER A 239 -22.91 0.13 -0.83
CA SER A 239 -21.56 0.52 -0.40
C SER A 239 -21.29 1.98 -0.75
N THR A 240 -20.74 2.73 0.20
CA THR A 240 -20.41 4.16 0.00
C THR A 240 -18.99 4.44 0.49
N VAL A 241 -18.20 5.14 -0.31
CA VAL A 241 -16.86 5.57 0.10
C VAL A 241 -16.96 6.77 1.06
N THR A 242 -16.39 6.61 2.25
CA THR A 242 -16.42 7.61 3.34
C THR A 242 -15.08 8.29 3.59
N LYS A 243 -13.97 7.65 3.22
CA LYS A 243 -12.63 8.27 3.14
C LYS A 243 -11.99 7.82 1.85
N CYS A 244 -11.50 8.78 1.06
CA CYS A 244 -10.72 8.54 -0.14
C CYS A 244 -9.22 8.58 0.20
N PRO A 245 -8.40 7.64 -0.30
CA PRO A 245 -6.95 7.65 -0.05
C PRO A 245 -6.23 8.68 -0.91
N HIS A 246 -5.02 9.09 -0.52
CA HIS A 246 -4.16 9.91 -1.41
C HIS A 246 -3.77 9.14 -2.68
N VAL A 247 -3.51 7.84 -2.53
CA VAL A 247 -3.21 6.88 -3.59
C VAL A 247 -4.31 5.83 -3.64
N LEU A 248 -5.03 5.78 -4.75
CA LEU A 248 -5.98 4.72 -5.03
C LEU A 248 -5.26 3.53 -5.68
N THR A 249 -5.34 2.37 -5.04
CA THR A 249 -4.81 1.11 -5.59
C THR A 249 -5.95 0.26 -6.13
N VAL A 250 -5.82 -0.22 -7.37
CA VAL A 250 -6.82 -1.08 -8.02
C VAL A 250 -6.17 -2.40 -8.45
N LYS A 251 -6.72 -3.52 -7.96
CA LYS A 251 -6.44 -4.88 -8.40
C LYS A 251 -7.22 -5.14 -9.68
N LEU A 252 -6.50 -5.44 -10.75
CA LEU A 252 -7.07 -5.68 -12.08
C LEU A 252 -7.06 -7.18 -12.35
N LEU A 253 -8.22 -7.82 -12.17
CA LEU A 253 -8.40 -9.23 -12.46
C LEU A 253 -8.78 -9.42 -13.93
N ASN A 254 -8.26 -10.48 -14.55
CA ASN A 254 -8.54 -10.82 -15.95
C ASN A 254 -8.30 -9.64 -16.91
N ALA A 255 -7.28 -8.82 -16.63
CA ALA A 255 -7.06 -7.56 -17.32
C ALA A 255 -6.76 -7.71 -18.81
N GLY A 256 -6.25 -8.86 -19.28
CA GLY A 256 -6.05 -9.14 -20.72
C GLY A 256 -5.46 -7.96 -21.50
N ALA A 257 -6.11 -7.60 -22.61
CA ALA A 257 -5.81 -6.41 -23.42
C ALA A 257 -6.67 -5.18 -23.03
N THR A 258 -7.24 -5.16 -21.82
CA THR A 258 -8.14 -4.08 -21.38
C THR A 258 -7.37 -2.77 -21.22
N SER A 259 -7.88 -1.70 -21.82
CA SER A 259 -7.35 -0.37 -21.61
C SER A 259 -7.59 0.09 -20.18
N VAL A 260 -6.52 0.30 -19.42
CA VAL A 260 -6.62 0.91 -18.09
C VAL A 260 -6.83 2.42 -18.28
N PRO A 261 -7.92 3.00 -17.74
CA PRO A 261 -8.22 4.42 -17.94
C PRO A 261 -7.17 5.31 -17.29
N GLU A 262 -6.83 6.42 -17.95
CA GLU A 262 -5.87 7.40 -17.40
C GLU A 262 -6.43 8.13 -16.19
N ASP A 263 -7.72 8.43 -16.21
CA ASP A 263 -8.43 9.12 -15.14
C ASP A 263 -9.61 8.27 -14.67
N VAL A 264 -9.82 8.20 -13.36
CA VAL A 264 -10.97 7.55 -12.74
C VAL A 264 -11.57 8.44 -11.66
N PHE A 265 -12.83 8.16 -11.32
CA PHE A 265 -13.54 8.83 -10.23
C PHE A 265 -13.97 7.80 -9.21
N VAL A 266 -13.78 8.15 -7.94
CA VAL A 266 -14.32 7.43 -6.79
C VAL A 266 -14.88 8.49 -5.85
N SER A 267 -16.19 8.45 -5.61
CA SER A 267 -16.90 9.52 -4.91
C SER A 267 -16.65 10.88 -5.59
N SER A 268 -16.44 11.92 -4.80
CA SER A 268 -16.11 13.25 -5.29
C SER A 268 -14.65 13.42 -5.76
N LYS A 269 -13.82 12.36 -5.71
CA LYS A 269 -12.38 12.46 -5.96
C LYS A 269 -12.00 11.94 -7.34
N LYS A 270 -11.25 12.76 -8.08
CA LYS A 270 -10.64 12.43 -9.37
C LYS A 270 -9.22 11.92 -9.15
N TYR A 271 -8.91 10.79 -9.76
CA TYR A 271 -7.64 10.09 -9.65
C TYR A 271 -6.99 9.93 -11.02
N ALA A 272 -5.70 10.26 -11.13
CA ALA A 272 -4.92 10.09 -12.37
C ALA A 272 -3.89 8.97 -12.21
N ILE A 273 -3.78 8.11 -13.21
CA ILE A 273 -2.88 6.95 -13.20
C ILE A 273 -1.42 7.42 -13.18
N ARG A 274 -0.58 6.70 -12.43
CA ARG A 274 0.83 7.02 -12.28
C ARG A 274 1.73 5.83 -12.51
N THR A 275 1.41 4.70 -11.91
CA THR A 275 2.18 3.48 -12.12
C THR A 275 1.27 2.27 -12.30
N LEU A 276 1.77 1.32 -13.09
CA LEU A 276 1.21 -0.01 -13.25
C LEU A 276 2.27 -1.03 -12.86
N VAL A 277 1.88 -2.07 -12.14
CA VAL A 277 2.67 -3.30 -12.07
C VAL A 277 2.05 -4.28 -13.06
N CYS A 278 2.84 -4.69 -14.05
CA CYS A 278 2.39 -5.55 -15.13
C CYS A 278 3.17 -6.87 -15.14
N THR A 279 2.64 -7.85 -15.86
CA THR A 279 3.33 -9.11 -16.15
C THR A 279 3.62 -9.25 -17.65
N THR A 280 4.80 -9.77 -17.94
CA THR A 280 5.28 -10.15 -19.29
C THR A 280 5.75 -11.59 -19.24
N GLY A 281 4.86 -12.55 -19.52
CA GLY A 281 5.16 -13.98 -19.37
C GLY A 281 5.43 -14.34 -17.90
N SER A 282 6.66 -14.74 -17.58
CA SER A 282 7.09 -15.08 -16.21
C SER A 282 7.72 -13.93 -15.43
N LYS A 283 7.83 -12.74 -16.04
CA LYS A 283 8.48 -11.57 -15.43
C LYS A 283 7.46 -10.52 -15.00
N TYR A 284 7.87 -9.69 -14.05
CA TYR A 284 7.14 -8.52 -13.60
C TYR A 284 7.90 -7.26 -14.00
N VAL A 285 7.15 -6.25 -14.43
CA VAL A 285 7.68 -4.95 -14.86
C VAL A 285 6.82 -3.83 -14.31
N VAL A 286 7.37 -2.62 -14.29
CA VAL A 286 6.64 -1.41 -13.91
C VAL A 286 6.43 -0.54 -15.12
N CYS A 287 5.22 -0.07 -15.36
CA CYS A 287 4.99 1.00 -16.33
C CYS A 287 4.71 2.30 -15.59
N VAL A 288 5.57 3.30 -15.77
CA VAL A 288 5.42 4.64 -15.20
C VAL A 288 4.77 5.54 -16.23
N LYS A 289 3.66 6.20 -15.88
CA LYS A 289 2.96 7.15 -16.73
C LYS A 289 3.56 8.55 -16.56
N ASP A 290 4.00 9.12 -17.67
CA ASP A 290 4.35 10.54 -17.77
C ASP A 290 3.45 11.27 -18.79
N LYS A 291 3.79 12.54 -19.10
CA LYS A 291 3.03 13.33 -20.08
C LYS A 291 3.14 12.77 -21.52
N GLY A 292 4.22 12.06 -21.83
CA GLY A 292 4.53 11.53 -23.16
C GLY A 292 4.08 10.08 -23.39
N GLY A 293 3.62 9.37 -22.35
CA GLY A 293 3.12 8.01 -22.46
C GLY A 293 3.59 7.14 -21.29
N TYR A 294 3.72 5.85 -21.52
CA TYR A 294 4.23 4.92 -20.52
C TYR A 294 5.71 4.62 -20.77
N THR A 295 6.49 4.59 -19.70
CA THR A 295 7.85 4.07 -19.69
C THR A 295 7.90 2.80 -18.86
N GLN A 296 8.28 1.69 -19.48
CA GLN A 296 8.48 0.41 -18.83
C GLN A 296 9.86 0.34 -18.18
N LEU A 297 9.89 -0.07 -16.92
CA LEU A 297 11.08 -0.37 -16.14
C LEU A 297 11.18 -1.89 -15.97
N GLY A 298 12.25 -2.48 -16.53
CA GLY A 298 12.62 -3.88 -16.34
C GLY A 298 14.14 -4.02 -16.39
N SER A 299 14.65 -5.08 -17.04
CA SER A 299 16.09 -5.20 -17.32
C SER A 299 16.64 -4.08 -18.20
N SER A 300 15.76 -3.42 -18.95
CA SER A 300 16.01 -2.19 -19.70
C SER A 300 14.85 -1.22 -19.49
N VAL A 301 15.08 0.05 -19.85
CA VAL A 301 14.03 1.07 -19.88
C VAL A 301 13.50 1.17 -21.30
N THR A 302 12.18 1.04 -21.47
CA THR A 302 11.54 1.06 -22.80
C THR A 302 10.37 2.03 -22.79
N LYS A 303 10.33 2.97 -23.74
CA LYS A 303 9.12 3.78 -23.95
C LYS A 303 8.08 2.95 -24.70
N LEU A 304 6.86 2.95 -24.21
CA LEU A 304 5.74 2.20 -24.77
C LEU A 304 4.79 3.14 -25.51
N ASN A 305 4.26 2.68 -26.63
CA ASN A 305 3.04 3.27 -27.19
C ASN A 305 1.84 2.69 -26.42
N GLY A 306 0.69 3.36 -26.42
CA GLY A 306 -0.47 2.97 -25.59
C GLY A 306 -0.96 1.53 -25.80
N SER A 307 -0.72 0.93 -26.97
CA SER A 307 -1.05 -0.47 -27.30
C SER A 307 -0.08 -1.51 -26.73
N ASP A 308 1.11 -1.08 -26.30
CA ASP A 308 2.23 -1.97 -25.97
C ASP A 308 2.35 -2.21 -24.45
N ILE A 309 1.35 -1.75 -23.68
CA ILE A 309 1.32 -1.92 -22.23
C ILE A 309 1.12 -3.41 -21.90
N PRO A 310 2.03 -4.04 -21.16
CA PRO A 310 1.85 -5.43 -20.76
C PRO A 310 0.66 -5.61 -19.82
N THR A 311 0.20 -6.85 -19.67
CA THR A 311 -0.99 -7.18 -18.87
C THR A 311 -0.89 -6.60 -17.46
N PRO A 312 -1.72 -5.61 -17.10
CA PRO A 312 -1.62 -4.92 -15.82
C PRO A 312 -2.27 -5.76 -14.73
N LEU A 313 -1.65 -5.79 -13.55
CA LEU A 313 -2.12 -6.52 -12.37
C LEU A 313 -2.56 -5.57 -11.25
N LEU A 314 -1.76 -4.53 -11.02
CA LEU A 314 -2.06 -3.44 -10.09
C LEU A 314 -1.95 -2.10 -10.81
N ALA A 315 -2.91 -1.23 -10.57
CA ALA A 315 -2.86 0.17 -10.98
C ALA A 315 -2.85 1.09 -9.76
N PHE A 316 -1.94 2.06 -9.78
CA PHE A 316 -1.84 3.10 -8.76
C PHE A 316 -2.20 4.44 -9.38
N TYR A 317 -3.21 5.07 -8.79
CA TYR A 317 -3.65 6.41 -9.16
C TYR A 317 -3.42 7.39 -8.01
N ILE A 318 -3.09 8.63 -8.34
CA ILE A 318 -2.93 9.72 -7.36
C ILE A 318 -4.13 10.66 -7.47
N ALA A 319 -4.70 11.06 -6.34
CA ALA A 319 -5.77 12.05 -6.32
C ALA A 319 -5.31 13.39 -6.94
N THR A 320 -6.14 14.02 -7.75
CA THR A 320 -5.81 15.28 -8.45
C THR A 320 -6.51 16.50 -7.85
N ASN A 321 -7.58 16.28 -7.09
CA ASN A 321 -8.38 17.29 -6.40
C ASN A 321 -8.50 16.94 -4.91
N TYR A 322 -7.39 16.57 -4.27
CA TYR A 322 -7.40 16.29 -2.84
C TYR A 322 -7.64 17.60 -2.07
N ASP A 323 -8.56 17.57 -1.11
CA ASP A 323 -8.82 18.72 -0.26
C ASP A 323 -7.77 18.69 0.85
N PHE A 324 -7.04 19.80 0.99
CA PHE A 324 -6.22 20.03 2.18
C PHE A 324 -6.96 21.08 2.99
N ASP A 325 -7.28 20.74 4.22
CA ASP A 325 -7.79 21.69 5.21
C ASP A 325 -6.73 22.76 5.53
#